data_AF-A0AAD5DPY3-F1
#
_entry.id   AF-A0AAD5DPY3-F1
#
_cell.length_a   1.000
_cell.length_b   1.000
_cell.length_c   1.000
_cell.angle_alpha   90.00
_cell.angle_beta   90.00
_cell.angle_gamma   90.00
#
_symmetry.space_group_name_H-M   'P 1'
#
loop_
_entity.id
_entity.type
_entity.pdbx_description
1 polymer ?
#
loop_
_entity_poly.entity_id
_entity_poly.type
_entity_poly.pdbx_seq_one_letter_code
_entity_poly.pdbx_strand_id
1 'polypeptide(L)'
;MTGRVYLFWSSFSLQRAQIHVLPGGEVRVFSRNCEDKSGQFPDVAQQVLAAAEGGAQTLILDAEVVPVDRQDSNRIRSFQASYLGGLPVFFQGVAWVPVCIFAFDLLFRDGQSLLQLPLAERRQQLLQALPNMQPGYCVLAQSFEFGGGELAAAALAGPEQGGGSRDRVGGSNNSRGSRGSRDGSDEEMPQAAEGETAPQQHEEGSAGAAGGAAAAAAALEDRLQECLLEAFAAGTEGLMLKSLATKYEPSRRSDHWLKLKRDYCEGLHDTLDLVVIGAWWGNGRKAGWYSPYLMAAYDPETEELQSVCRCMSGFTDAFYKDSLDRLSATVIPEKRPYYRTDEQPDVWFDAREVWEIRGADLTLSPVHKAAVGRVSEERGIGLRFPRFLRIREDKGPEDATTAEQIAEMFHAQTRKVETAGQHLAARQRTLQQAGAAATKAGGPGAGAGQAVARGAARADVEGGSVEGSDAESEGEEEEEAGASSDAE
;
A
#
# COMPACT_ATOMS: atom_id res chain seq x y z
N MET A 1 -5.48 -16.94 -17.91
CA MET A 1 -4.42 -16.50 -16.97
C MET A 1 -4.38 -17.45 -15.77
N THR A 2 -3.96 -18.70 -15.98
CA THR A 2 -4.10 -19.79 -15.00
C THR A 2 -2.77 -20.01 -14.26
N GLY A 3 -2.74 -19.88 -12.93
CA GLY A 3 -1.53 -20.20 -12.13
C GLY A 3 -0.89 -19.07 -11.32
N ARG A 4 -1.58 -17.96 -11.05
CA ARG A 4 -0.99 -16.86 -10.28
C ARG A 4 -1.36 -16.96 -8.81
N VAL A 5 -0.48 -17.55 -8.03
CA VAL A 5 -0.38 -17.25 -6.60
C VAL A 5 0.06 -15.78 -6.49
N TYR A 6 -0.73 -14.96 -5.80
CA TYR A 6 -0.41 -13.56 -5.57
C TYR A 6 0.10 -13.34 -4.18
N LEU A 7 1.29 -12.76 -4.05
CA LEU A 7 1.80 -12.41 -2.74
C LEU A 7 1.24 -11.08 -2.25
N PHE A 8 0.27 -11.15 -1.34
CA PHE A 8 -0.40 -10.01 -0.73
C PHE A 8 0.47 -9.32 0.30
N TRP A 9 1.16 -8.25 -0.10
CA TRP A 9 1.87 -7.42 0.86
C TRP A 9 1.05 -6.18 1.20
N SER A 10 0.94 -5.90 2.49
CA SER A 10 0.64 -4.58 3.02
C SER A 10 1.45 -3.51 2.29
N SER A 11 0.85 -2.71 1.41
CA SER A 11 1.55 -1.56 0.82
C SER A 11 1.80 -0.57 1.95
N PHE A 12 3.04 -0.36 2.37
CA PHE A 12 3.31 0.69 3.36
C PHE A 12 3.52 2.02 2.63
N SER A 13 3.06 3.10 3.24
CA SER A 13 3.33 4.48 2.81
C SER A 13 4.78 4.91 3.03
N LEU A 14 5.68 3.95 3.20
CA LEU A 14 6.94 4.09 3.90
C LEU A 14 8.14 3.95 2.95
N GLN A 15 9.31 3.88 3.57
CA GLN A 15 10.58 4.01 2.89
C GLN A 15 11.06 2.63 2.44
N ARG A 16 10.83 2.32 1.16
CA ARG A 16 11.50 1.21 0.49
C ARG A 16 13.00 1.30 0.72
N ALA A 17 13.56 0.22 1.24
CA ALA A 17 14.95 0.07 1.57
C ALA A 17 15.51 -1.15 0.82
N GLN A 18 16.49 -0.90 -0.04
CA GLN A 18 17.32 -1.98 -0.58
C GLN A 18 18.53 -2.13 0.34
N ILE A 19 18.58 -3.25 1.07
CA ILE A 19 19.58 -3.50 2.12
C ILE A 19 20.64 -4.44 1.56
N HIS A 20 21.89 -4.01 1.58
CA HIS A 20 23.04 -4.77 1.10
C HIS A 20 23.88 -5.18 2.29
N VAL A 21 24.12 -6.48 2.44
CA VAL A 21 25.15 -7.00 3.36
C VAL A 21 26.35 -7.40 2.52
N LEU A 22 27.44 -6.68 2.71
CA LEU A 22 28.70 -6.84 1.99
C LEU A 22 29.61 -7.86 2.70
N PRO A 23 30.64 -8.39 2.00
CA PRO A 23 31.67 -9.19 2.65
C PRO A 23 32.27 -8.47 3.86
N GLY A 24 32.42 -9.18 4.98
CA GLY A 24 32.90 -8.60 6.24
C GLY A 24 31.80 -8.00 7.13
N GLY A 25 30.53 -8.08 6.74
CA GLY A 25 29.39 -7.67 7.57
C GLY A 25 29.03 -6.19 7.49
N GLU A 26 29.64 -5.43 6.59
CA GLU A 26 29.24 -4.05 6.33
C GLU A 26 27.82 -4.02 5.72
N VAL A 27 26.95 -3.16 6.25
CA VAL A 27 25.58 -3.00 5.76
C VAL A 27 25.38 -1.64 5.11
N ARG A 28 24.82 -1.62 3.90
CA ARG A 28 24.41 -0.41 3.18
C ARG A 28 22.90 -0.42 2.94
N VAL A 29 22.24 0.73 3.11
CA VAL A 29 20.80 0.88 2.90
C VAL A 29 20.56 1.93 1.82
N PHE A 30 19.92 1.55 0.73
CA PHE A 30 19.60 2.46 -0.37
C PHE A 30 18.10 2.73 -0.46
N SER A 31 17.74 3.99 -0.73
CA SER A 31 16.35 4.39 -0.97
C SER A 31 15.83 3.86 -2.31
N ARG A 32 14.53 4.08 -2.56
CA ARG A 32 13.89 3.80 -3.87
C ARG A 32 14.61 4.45 -5.06
N ASN A 33 15.26 5.60 -4.86
CA ASN A 33 15.97 6.34 -5.91
C ASN A 33 17.49 6.11 -5.87
N CYS A 34 17.94 5.03 -5.20
CA CYS A 34 19.35 4.66 -5.06
C CYS A 34 20.20 5.66 -4.27
N GLU A 35 19.59 6.48 -3.41
CA GLU A 35 20.32 7.34 -2.48
C GLU A 35 20.79 6.51 -1.27
N ASP A 36 22.05 6.66 -0.86
CA ASP A 36 22.56 6.03 0.36
C ASP A 36 21.89 6.65 1.60
N LYS A 37 21.18 5.82 2.37
CA LYS A 37 20.48 6.15 3.61
C LYS A 37 21.04 5.37 4.80
N SER A 38 22.22 4.76 4.68
CA SER A 38 22.81 3.90 5.73
C SER A 38 22.93 4.63 7.07
N GLY A 39 23.33 5.91 7.05
CA GLY A 39 23.42 6.74 8.26
C GLY A 39 22.08 7.10 8.91
N GLN A 40 20.95 6.91 8.23
CA GLN A 40 19.61 7.19 8.78
C GLN A 40 19.03 6.00 9.54
N PHE A 41 19.54 4.79 9.33
CA PHE A 41 18.96 3.55 9.87
C PHE A 41 20.03 2.66 10.53
N PRO A 42 20.68 3.12 11.61
CA PRO A 42 21.73 2.35 12.25
C PRO A 42 21.22 1.06 12.91
N ASP A 43 19.96 1.02 13.32
CA ASP A 43 19.32 -0.17 13.88
C ASP A 43 18.98 -1.23 12.81
N VAL A 44 18.76 -0.83 11.56
CA VAL A 44 18.53 -1.74 10.43
C VAL A 44 19.73 -2.64 10.18
N ALA A 45 20.96 -2.12 10.33
CA ALA A 45 22.18 -2.91 10.17
C ALA A 45 22.25 -4.05 11.19
N GLN A 46 22.03 -3.75 12.47
CA GLN A 46 22.01 -4.78 13.51
C GLN A 46 20.88 -5.80 13.30
N GLN A 47 19.69 -5.33 12.92
CA GLN A 47 18.52 -6.18 12.71
C GLN A 47 18.72 -7.17 11.56
N VAL A 48 19.24 -6.72 10.41
CA VAL A 48 19.45 -7.62 9.25
C VAL A 48 20.57 -8.62 9.51
N LEU A 49 21.64 -8.23 10.20
CA LEU A 49 22.74 -9.13 10.55
C LEU A 49 22.27 -10.21 11.54
N ALA A 50 21.50 -9.83 12.57
CA ALA A 50 20.92 -10.79 13.50
C ALA A 50 19.96 -11.76 12.79
N ALA A 51 19.11 -11.26 11.88
CA ALA A 51 18.21 -12.10 11.11
C ALA A 51 18.96 -13.07 10.16
N ALA A 52 20.12 -12.66 9.64
CA ALA A 52 20.96 -13.43 8.73
C ALA A 52 21.93 -14.40 9.45
N GLU A 53 22.02 -14.37 10.78
CA GLU A 53 22.95 -15.22 11.54
C GLU A 53 22.69 -16.72 11.24
N GLY A 54 23.74 -17.46 10.87
CA GLY A 54 23.60 -18.86 10.41
C GLY A 54 22.96 -19.02 9.02
N GLY A 55 22.64 -17.93 8.34
CA GLY A 55 22.07 -17.87 6.99
C GLY A 55 23.07 -17.36 5.95
N ALA A 56 22.72 -16.28 5.25
CA ALA A 56 23.57 -15.70 4.19
C ALA A 56 24.69 -14.81 4.76
N GLN A 57 25.87 -14.88 4.16
CA GLN A 57 27.02 -14.02 4.51
C GLN A 57 27.00 -12.70 3.73
N THR A 58 26.51 -12.74 2.49
CA THR A 58 26.31 -11.54 1.66
C THR A 58 24.95 -11.61 0.99
N LEU A 59 24.25 -10.48 0.93
CA LEU A 59 22.91 -10.45 0.36
C LEU A 59 22.51 -9.06 -0.16
N ILE A 60 21.53 -9.04 -1.05
CA ILE A 60 20.79 -7.82 -1.41
C ILE A 60 19.31 -8.10 -1.18
N LEU A 61 18.75 -7.48 -0.15
CA LEU A 61 17.35 -7.60 0.27
C LEU A 61 16.52 -6.42 -0.24
N ASP A 62 15.33 -6.70 -0.73
CA ASP A 62 14.31 -5.69 -1.03
C ASP A 62 13.25 -5.74 0.08
N ALA A 63 13.14 -4.64 0.82
CA ALA A 63 12.33 -4.54 2.01
C ALA A 63 11.71 -3.15 2.14
N GLU A 64 10.80 -3.03 3.09
CA GLU A 64 10.33 -1.74 3.58
C GLU A 64 10.61 -1.62 5.06
N VAL A 65 11.10 -0.45 5.44
CA VAL A 65 11.48 -0.14 6.82
C VAL A 65 10.37 0.70 7.43
N VAL A 66 9.80 0.19 8.52
CA VAL A 66 8.53 0.65 9.05
C VAL A 66 8.65 1.00 10.52
N PRO A 67 8.24 2.20 10.96
CA PRO A 67 8.15 2.55 12.37
C PRO A 67 7.14 1.65 13.10
N VAL A 68 7.57 1.09 14.22
CA VAL A 68 6.75 0.20 15.04
C VAL A 68 6.81 0.59 16.52
N ASP A 69 5.73 0.30 17.23
CA ASP A 69 5.73 0.31 18.68
C ASP A 69 6.00 -1.10 19.21
N ARG A 70 7.24 -1.36 19.64
CA ARG A 70 7.61 -2.68 20.18
C ARG A 70 6.94 -2.99 21.53
N GLN A 71 6.43 -1.98 22.24
CA GLN A 71 5.75 -2.15 23.52
C GLN A 71 4.26 -2.42 23.32
N ASP A 72 3.66 -1.86 22.27
CA ASP A 72 2.28 -2.14 21.86
C ASP A 72 2.22 -3.23 20.78
N SER A 73 2.58 -4.47 21.12
CA SER A 73 2.43 -5.64 20.23
C SER A 73 3.06 -5.50 18.83
N ASN A 74 4.16 -4.74 18.69
CA ASN A 74 4.80 -4.42 17.41
C ASN A 74 3.88 -3.67 16.43
N ARG A 75 2.92 -2.90 16.96
CA ARG A 75 1.93 -2.17 16.16
C ARG A 75 2.64 -1.20 15.23
N ILE A 76 2.26 -1.25 13.95
CA ILE A 76 2.74 -0.33 12.93
C ILE A 76 2.25 1.08 13.28
N ARG A 77 3.18 2.04 13.33
CA ARG A 77 2.83 3.45 13.48
C ARG A 77 2.60 4.07 12.10
N SER A 78 1.60 4.95 12.00
CA SER A 78 1.38 5.70 10.77
C SER A 78 2.60 6.56 10.46
N PHE A 79 2.86 6.81 9.17
CA PHE A 79 3.97 7.66 8.72
C PHE A 79 4.01 9.04 9.41
N GLN A 80 2.85 9.55 9.85
CA GLN A 80 2.76 10.82 10.55
C GLN A 80 3.40 10.80 11.94
N ALA A 81 3.37 9.66 12.65
CA ALA A 81 4.07 9.51 13.91
C ALA A 81 5.60 9.65 13.76
N SER A 82 6.13 9.40 12.56
CA SER A 82 7.53 9.67 12.22
C SER A 82 7.81 11.14 11.91
N TYR A 83 6.79 11.92 11.50
CA TYR A 83 6.89 13.34 11.12
C TYR A 83 6.42 14.32 12.20
N LEU A 84 5.84 13.84 13.30
CA LEU A 84 5.51 14.67 14.47
C LEU A 84 6.76 15.33 15.11
N GLY A 85 7.97 14.90 14.75
CA GLY A 85 9.23 15.57 15.07
C GLY A 85 9.77 16.56 14.02
N GLY A 86 9.06 16.81 12.91
CA GLY A 86 9.47 17.82 11.92
C GLY A 86 10.80 17.55 11.18
N LEU A 87 11.39 16.38 11.32
CA LEU A 87 12.67 16.02 10.72
C LEU A 87 12.62 14.62 10.10
N PRO A 88 13.27 14.40 8.95
CA PRO A 88 13.33 13.09 8.30
C PRO A 88 14.20 12.16 9.16
N VAL A 89 13.61 11.45 10.12
CA VAL A 89 14.37 10.52 10.99
C VAL A 89 15.70 11.18 11.46
N PHE A 90 15.62 12.41 11.99
CA PHE A 90 16.76 13.05 12.66
C PHE A 90 16.37 13.42 14.09
N PHE A 91 16.88 12.60 15.00
CA PHE A 91 17.82 13.01 16.03
C PHE A 91 17.83 14.49 16.44
N GLN A 92 17.15 14.78 17.55
CA GLN A 92 17.67 15.62 18.62
C GLN A 92 17.31 14.99 19.97
N GLY A 93 18.21 14.16 20.50
CA GLY A 93 18.45 14.02 21.94
C GLY A 93 17.44 13.35 22.87
N VAL A 94 16.24 12.91 22.46
CA VAL A 94 15.25 12.44 23.48
C VAL A 94 14.55 11.09 23.25
N ALA A 95 14.41 10.55 22.03
CA ALA A 95 13.94 9.16 21.84
C ALA A 95 14.16 8.62 20.42
N TRP A 96 14.68 7.40 20.28
CA TRP A 96 14.69 6.66 19.01
C TRP A 96 13.30 6.12 18.70
N VAL A 97 12.84 6.26 17.45
CA VAL A 97 11.63 5.56 16.97
C VAL A 97 12.07 4.18 16.45
N PRO A 98 11.68 3.06 17.10
CA PRO A 98 12.05 1.74 16.62
C PRO A 98 11.47 1.46 15.24
N VAL A 99 12.25 0.83 14.37
CA VAL A 99 11.75 0.34 13.08
C VAL A 99 11.79 -1.18 13.00
N CYS A 100 11.02 -1.71 12.04
CA CYS A 100 10.95 -3.10 11.66
C CYS A 100 11.16 -3.23 10.14
N ILE A 101 12.00 -4.17 9.72
CA ILE A 101 12.26 -4.55 8.33
C ILE A 101 11.20 -5.56 7.90
N PHE A 102 10.37 -5.17 6.93
CA PHE A 102 9.43 -6.06 6.26
C PHE A 102 10.03 -6.52 4.93
N ALA A 103 10.75 -7.64 4.99
CA ALA A 103 11.44 -8.27 3.86
C ALA A 103 10.44 -8.87 2.87
N PHE A 104 10.51 -8.53 1.58
CA PHE A 104 9.56 -9.05 0.59
C PHE A 104 10.18 -9.67 -0.68
N ASP A 105 11.46 -9.44 -0.96
CA ASP A 105 12.20 -10.08 -2.07
C ASP A 105 13.70 -10.16 -1.77
N LEU A 106 14.40 -11.10 -2.41
CA LEU A 106 15.85 -11.28 -2.30
C LEU A 106 16.46 -11.28 -3.70
N LEU A 107 17.42 -10.39 -3.93
CA LEU A 107 17.98 -10.10 -5.25
C LEU A 107 19.35 -10.74 -5.46
N PHE A 108 20.08 -10.99 -4.37
CA PHE A 108 21.42 -11.55 -4.37
C PHE A 108 21.67 -12.31 -3.07
N ARG A 109 22.44 -13.39 -3.15
CA ARG A 109 22.88 -14.19 -2.01
C ARG A 109 24.25 -14.82 -2.29
N ASP A 110 25.21 -14.63 -1.41
CA ASP A 110 26.47 -15.39 -1.35
C ASP A 110 27.19 -15.52 -2.70
N GLY A 111 27.37 -14.39 -3.40
CA GLY A 111 28.04 -14.35 -4.71
C GLY A 111 27.12 -14.58 -5.91
N GLN A 112 25.85 -14.94 -5.70
CA GLN A 112 24.91 -15.30 -6.77
C GLN A 112 23.78 -14.27 -6.94
N SER A 113 23.59 -13.81 -8.17
CA SER A 113 22.42 -13.00 -8.55
C SER A 113 21.18 -13.89 -8.66
N LEU A 114 20.08 -13.47 -8.02
CA LEU A 114 18.81 -14.19 -8.02
C LEU A 114 17.78 -13.59 -8.99
N LEU A 115 18.11 -12.49 -9.68
CA LEU A 115 17.17 -11.72 -10.51
C LEU A 115 16.48 -12.55 -11.60
N GLN A 116 17.17 -13.56 -12.12
CA GLN A 116 16.66 -14.44 -13.17
C GLN A 116 15.77 -15.58 -12.66
N LEU A 117 15.74 -15.80 -11.34
CA LEU A 117 14.89 -16.82 -10.73
C LEU A 117 13.44 -16.32 -10.62
N PRO A 118 12.45 -17.20 -10.70
CA PRO A 118 11.06 -16.89 -10.34
C PRO A 118 10.95 -16.38 -8.90
N LEU A 119 9.97 -15.51 -8.64
CA LEU A 119 9.71 -14.98 -7.29
C LEU A 119 9.49 -16.08 -6.24
N ALA A 120 8.87 -17.20 -6.61
CA ALA A 120 8.74 -18.36 -5.71
C ALA A 120 10.10 -18.84 -5.17
N GLU A 121 11.08 -19.01 -6.07
CA GLU A 121 12.43 -19.45 -5.70
C GLU A 121 13.18 -18.37 -4.94
N ARG A 122 13.07 -17.10 -5.33
CA ARG A 122 13.69 -15.99 -4.58
C ARG A 122 13.17 -15.89 -3.15
N ARG A 123 11.89 -16.19 -2.92
CA ARG A 123 11.30 -16.24 -1.57
C ARG A 123 11.81 -17.41 -0.74
N GLN A 124 11.99 -18.59 -1.34
CA GLN A 124 12.63 -19.71 -0.66
C GLN A 124 14.07 -19.37 -0.27
N GLN A 125 14.81 -18.72 -1.17
CA GLN A 125 16.17 -18.23 -0.89
C GLN A 125 16.18 -17.17 0.22
N LEU A 126 15.19 -16.27 0.26
CA LEU A 126 15.03 -15.27 1.33
C LEU A 126 14.85 -15.91 2.71
N LEU A 127 13.99 -16.92 2.82
CA LEU A 127 13.76 -17.65 4.08
C LEU A 127 15.04 -18.35 4.56
N GLN A 128 15.84 -18.89 3.64
CA GLN A 128 17.12 -19.52 3.97
C GLN A 128 18.22 -18.50 4.29
N ALA A 129 18.17 -17.32 3.68
CA ALA A 129 19.13 -16.25 3.91
C ALA A 129 18.94 -15.59 5.28
N LEU A 130 17.69 -15.54 5.77
CA LEU A 130 17.30 -14.88 7.02
C LEU A 130 16.58 -15.86 7.97
N PRO A 131 17.26 -16.90 8.50
CA PRO A 131 16.61 -17.93 9.31
C PRO A 131 16.12 -17.42 10.68
N ASN A 132 16.67 -16.32 11.18
CA ASN A 132 16.43 -15.84 12.55
C ASN A 132 15.53 -14.59 12.60
N MET A 133 14.64 -14.40 11.63
CA MET A 133 13.68 -13.29 11.63
C MET A 133 12.85 -13.22 12.92
N GLN A 134 12.69 -12.01 13.47
CA GLN A 134 11.98 -11.74 14.72
C GLN A 134 10.90 -10.65 14.57
N PRO A 135 9.69 -10.84 15.13
CA PRO A 135 8.64 -9.82 15.16
C PRO A 135 9.11 -8.49 15.74
N GLY A 136 8.81 -7.38 15.07
CA GLY A 136 9.20 -6.03 15.49
C GLY A 136 10.63 -5.60 15.14
N TYR A 137 11.41 -6.48 14.50
CA TYR A 137 12.78 -6.23 14.07
C TYR A 137 12.97 -6.55 12.58
N CYS A 138 12.89 -7.81 12.19
CA CYS A 138 12.99 -8.21 10.80
C CYS A 138 12.03 -9.38 10.57
N VAL A 139 11.05 -9.18 9.71
CA VAL A 139 10.01 -10.16 9.41
C VAL A 139 9.83 -10.32 7.92
N LEU A 140 9.34 -11.49 7.53
CA LEU A 140 8.78 -11.66 6.22
C LEU A 140 7.51 -10.83 6.10
N ALA A 141 7.41 -10.07 5.02
CA ALA A 141 6.17 -9.56 4.49
C ALA A 141 5.03 -10.59 4.60
N GLN A 142 3.97 -10.28 5.36
CA GLN A 142 2.76 -11.09 5.39
C GLN A 142 2.26 -11.31 3.96
N SER A 143 1.67 -12.48 3.72
CA SER A 143 1.56 -13.05 2.40
C SER A 143 0.50 -14.16 2.43
N PHE A 144 -0.44 -14.12 1.49
CA PHE A 144 -1.43 -15.20 1.28
C PHE A 144 -1.21 -15.79 -0.10
N GLU A 145 -1.43 -17.10 -0.26
CA GLU A 145 -1.31 -17.76 -1.56
C GLU A 145 -2.69 -18.21 -2.05
N PHE A 146 -2.95 -17.99 -3.34
CA PHE A 146 -4.21 -18.36 -4.00
C PHE A 146 -3.93 -19.36 -5.12
N GLY A 147 -4.80 -20.36 -5.22
CA GLY A 147 -4.60 -21.45 -6.18
C GLY A 147 -4.73 -20.98 -7.62
N GLY A 148 -3.96 -21.59 -8.52
CA GLY A 148 -4.05 -21.32 -9.96
C GLY A 148 -5.43 -21.56 -10.57
N GLY A 149 -6.24 -22.44 -9.96
CA GLY A 149 -7.59 -22.79 -10.39
C GLY A 149 -8.66 -21.75 -10.02
N GLU A 150 -8.60 -21.16 -8.82
CA GLU A 150 -9.51 -20.10 -8.37
C GLU A 150 -9.40 -18.87 -9.27
N LEU A 151 -8.15 -18.52 -9.62
CA LEU A 151 -7.85 -17.39 -10.47
C LEU A 151 -8.14 -17.61 -11.96
N ALA A 152 -7.99 -18.86 -12.42
CA ALA A 152 -8.37 -19.27 -13.75
C ALA A 152 -9.88 -19.17 -13.95
N ALA A 153 -10.65 -19.64 -12.97
CA ALA A 153 -12.10 -19.57 -12.96
C ALA A 153 -12.59 -18.11 -12.95
N ALA A 154 -11.99 -17.25 -12.12
CA ALA A 154 -12.28 -15.81 -12.09
C ALA A 154 -12.02 -15.11 -13.43
N ALA A 155 -10.90 -15.42 -14.09
CA ALA A 155 -10.58 -14.85 -15.39
C ALA A 155 -11.54 -15.27 -16.52
N LEU A 156 -12.20 -16.43 -16.36
CA LEU A 156 -13.19 -16.94 -17.32
C LEU A 156 -14.59 -16.35 -17.09
N ALA A 157 -14.90 -15.86 -15.90
CA ALA A 157 -16.21 -15.29 -15.57
C ALA A 157 -16.45 -13.91 -16.24
N GLY A 158 -15.41 -13.12 -16.49
CA GLY A 158 -15.51 -11.79 -17.10
C GLY A 158 -16.23 -10.74 -16.22
N PRO A 159 -16.09 -9.43 -16.50
CA PRO A 159 -16.86 -8.42 -15.78
C PRO A 159 -18.34 -8.50 -16.21
N GLU A 160 -19.25 -8.69 -15.26
CA GLU A 160 -20.68 -8.56 -15.54
C GLU A 160 -20.97 -7.16 -16.10
N GLN A 161 -21.59 -7.09 -17.28
CA GLN A 161 -21.98 -5.83 -17.88
C GLN A 161 -23.14 -5.23 -17.08
N GLY A 162 -22.81 -4.35 -16.13
CA GLY A 162 -23.76 -3.37 -15.62
C GLY A 162 -24.28 -2.53 -16.79
N GLY A 163 -25.59 -2.57 -17.02
CA GLY A 163 -26.27 -1.91 -18.12
C GLY A 163 -26.06 -0.40 -18.13
N GLY A 164 -25.12 0.05 -18.96
CA GLY A 164 -24.94 1.44 -19.33
C GLY A 164 -24.96 1.56 -20.85
N SER A 165 -26.01 2.18 -21.38
CA SER A 165 -26.20 2.44 -22.81
C SER A 165 -24.93 3.07 -23.40
N ARG A 166 -24.26 2.35 -24.31
CA ARG A 166 -23.20 2.91 -25.15
C ARG A 166 -23.77 3.13 -26.54
N ASP A 167 -24.20 4.36 -26.80
CA ASP A 167 -24.43 4.85 -28.15
C ASP A 167 -23.12 4.76 -28.94
N ARG A 168 -23.11 3.88 -29.95
CA ARG A 168 -22.04 3.80 -30.94
C ARG A 168 -22.25 4.89 -31.98
N VAL A 169 -21.46 5.95 -31.90
CA VAL A 169 -21.26 6.85 -33.04
C VAL A 169 -20.30 6.17 -34.03
N GLY A 170 -20.83 5.82 -35.20
CA GLY A 170 -20.09 5.23 -36.31
C GLY A 170 -19.17 6.24 -36.98
N GLY A 171 -17.87 6.00 -36.90
CA GLY A 171 -16.86 6.66 -37.72
C GLY A 171 -16.66 5.90 -39.04
N SER A 172 -17.24 6.44 -40.11
CA SER A 172 -17.00 6.04 -41.50
C SER A 172 -15.53 6.24 -41.86
N ASN A 173 -14.86 5.20 -42.35
CA ASN A 173 -13.55 5.34 -42.97
C ASN A 173 -13.59 4.84 -44.42
N ASN A 174 -13.53 5.82 -45.31
CA ASN A 174 -13.55 5.68 -46.75
C ASN A 174 -12.13 5.31 -47.21
N SER A 175 -11.92 4.13 -47.78
CA SER A 175 -10.69 3.84 -48.52
C SER A 175 -11.00 3.23 -49.89
N ARG A 176 -10.42 3.89 -50.88
CA ARG A 176 -10.61 3.78 -52.32
C ARG A 176 -10.26 2.39 -52.84
N GLY A 177 -11.08 1.92 -53.77
CA GLY A 177 -10.86 0.68 -54.50
C GLY A 177 -9.82 0.76 -55.61
N SER A 178 -9.43 -0.42 -56.09
CA SER A 178 -8.91 -0.61 -57.43
C SER A 178 -9.06 -2.07 -57.86
N ARG A 179 -9.73 -2.28 -59.01
CA ARG A 179 -9.62 -3.40 -59.97
C ARG A 179 -10.15 -4.77 -59.48
N GLY A 180 -10.87 -5.58 -60.26
CA GLY A 180 -11.24 -5.52 -61.68
C GLY A 180 -12.22 -6.67 -62.01
N SER A 181 -12.86 -6.55 -63.17
CA SER A 181 -13.88 -7.43 -63.74
C SER A 181 -13.44 -8.86 -64.04
N ARG A 182 -14.40 -9.81 -63.97
CA ARG A 182 -14.80 -10.81 -65.00
C ARG A 182 -15.88 -11.74 -64.43
N ASP A 183 -17.08 -11.74 -65.05
CA ASP A 183 -17.73 -12.86 -65.78
C ASP A 183 -17.85 -14.15 -64.94
N GLY A 184 -19.05 -14.59 -64.53
CA GLY A 184 -20.02 -15.36 -65.34
C GLY A 184 -19.71 -16.87 -65.14
N SER A 185 -20.61 -17.83 -64.91
CA SER A 185 -22.04 -18.00 -65.09
C SER A 185 -22.48 -19.27 -64.30
N ASP A 186 -23.78 -19.56 -64.34
CA ASP A 186 -24.42 -20.88 -64.21
C ASP A 186 -24.91 -21.40 -62.84
N GLU A 187 -26.23 -21.24 -62.68
CA GLU A 187 -27.25 -22.24 -62.35
C GLU A 187 -26.82 -23.54 -61.63
N GLU A 188 -27.44 -23.83 -60.47
CA GLU A 188 -28.36 -24.98 -60.37
C GLU A 188 -29.22 -24.98 -59.09
N MET A 189 -30.40 -25.57 -59.25
CA MET A 189 -31.56 -25.68 -58.36
C MET A 189 -31.38 -26.71 -57.20
N PRO A 190 -32.34 -26.77 -56.25
CA PRO A 190 -32.19 -27.45 -54.97
C PRO A 190 -33.01 -28.76 -54.82
N GLN A 191 -32.82 -29.39 -53.66
CA GLN A 191 -33.72 -30.30 -52.91
C GLN A 191 -33.88 -31.78 -53.32
N ALA A 192 -33.55 -32.66 -52.37
CA ALA A 192 -34.27 -33.89 -52.00
C ALA A 192 -33.94 -34.17 -50.52
N ALA A 193 -34.87 -34.06 -49.57
CA ALA A 193 -35.98 -34.98 -49.25
C ALA A 193 -35.53 -36.25 -48.51
N GLU A 194 -35.69 -36.18 -47.18
CA GLU A 194 -36.24 -37.14 -46.21
C GLU A 194 -35.70 -38.59 -46.11
N GLY A 195 -35.38 -38.97 -44.86
CA GLY A 195 -35.04 -40.34 -44.45
C GLY A 195 -34.75 -40.46 -42.95
N GLU A 196 -35.82 -40.46 -42.16
CA GLU A 196 -36.06 -41.20 -40.90
C GLU A 196 -34.95 -41.46 -39.85
N THR A 197 -35.20 -40.90 -38.66
CA THR A 197 -35.07 -41.45 -37.29
C THR A 197 -33.78 -42.14 -36.82
N ALA A 198 -33.10 -41.49 -35.86
CA ALA A 198 -32.18 -42.10 -34.89
C ALA A 198 -32.30 -41.38 -33.53
N PRO A 199 -31.96 -42.04 -32.40
CA PRO A 199 -32.59 -41.81 -31.10
C PRO A 199 -32.01 -40.65 -30.30
N GLN A 200 -32.83 -40.14 -29.37
CA GLN A 200 -32.46 -39.23 -28.29
C GLN A 200 -31.24 -39.75 -27.51
N GLN A 201 -30.19 -38.94 -27.44
CA GLN A 201 -29.21 -38.97 -26.37
C GLN A 201 -29.24 -37.61 -25.67
N HIS A 202 -29.37 -37.67 -24.36
CA HIS A 202 -29.41 -36.55 -23.43
C HIS A 202 -28.18 -35.63 -23.58
N GLU A 203 -28.42 -34.35 -23.88
CA GLU A 203 -27.46 -33.28 -23.58
C GLU A 203 -27.64 -32.86 -22.10
N GLU A 204 -26.93 -33.53 -21.20
CA GLU A 204 -26.61 -32.97 -19.89
C GLU A 204 -25.09 -32.75 -19.83
N GLY A 205 -24.64 -31.50 -19.87
CA GLY A 205 -23.21 -31.21 -19.67
C GLY A 205 -22.71 -29.90 -20.26
N SER A 206 -23.31 -28.75 -19.92
CA SER A 206 -22.73 -27.44 -20.26
C SER A 206 -23.06 -26.36 -19.22
N ALA A 207 -24.24 -26.41 -18.59
CA ALA A 207 -24.65 -25.43 -17.59
C ALA A 207 -23.88 -25.52 -16.24
N GLY A 208 -23.35 -26.69 -15.87
CA GLY A 208 -22.68 -26.90 -14.58
C GLY A 208 -21.26 -26.29 -14.47
N ALA A 209 -20.55 -26.17 -15.59
CA ALA A 209 -19.17 -25.66 -15.60
C ALA A 209 -19.10 -24.12 -15.50
N ALA A 210 -20.05 -23.41 -16.12
CA ALA A 210 -20.15 -21.96 -16.05
C ALA A 210 -20.54 -21.47 -14.64
N GLY A 211 -21.47 -22.17 -13.98
CA GLY A 211 -21.86 -21.87 -12.60
C GLY A 211 -20.73 -22.08 -11.59
N GLY A 212 -19.88 -23.10 -11.80
CA GLY A 212 -18.70 -23.34 -10.97
C GLY A 212 -17.61 -22.28 -11.12
N ALA A 213 -17.41 -21.75 -12.33
CA ALA A 213 -16.42 -20.71 -12.59
C ALA A 213 -16.81 -19.36 -11.96
N ALA A 214 -18.07 -18.97 -12.07
CA ALA A 214 -18.60 -17.76 -11.44
C ALA A 214 -18.55 -17.84 -9.90
N ALA A 215 -18.91 -18.98 -9.32
CA ALA A 215 -18.82 -19.19 -7.87
C ALA A 215 -17.37 -19.11 -7.35
N ALA A 216 -16.41 -19.67 -8.09
CA ALA A 216 -14.99 -19.57 -7.74
C ALA A 216 -14.44 -18.14 -7.92
N ALA A 217 -14.95 -17.39 -8.90
CA ALA A 217 -14.64 -15.97 -9.08
C ALA A 217 -15.08 -15.14 -7.86
N ALA A 218 -16.35 -15.31 -7.46
CA ALA A 218 -16.92 -14.64 -6.30
C ALA A 218 -16.19 -15.00 -5.01
N ALA A 219 -15.88 -16.29 -4.79
CA ALA A 219 -15.11 -16.71 -3.62
C ALA A 219 -13.69 -16.12 -3.56
N LEU A 220 -13.04 -15.95 -4.72
CA LEU A 220 -11.76 -15.26 -4.81
C LEU A 220 -11.92 -13.77 -4.48
N GLU A 221 -12.93 -13.11 -5.04
CA GLU A 221 -13.23 -11.70 -4.78
C GLU A 221 -13.49 -11.43 -3.30
N ASP A 222 -14.36 -12.24 -2.67
CA ASP A 222 -14.64 -12.17 -1.23
C ASP A 222 -13.36 -12.30 -0.41
N ARG A 223 -12.52 -13.27 -0.75
CA ARG A 223 -11.26 -13.50 -0.03
C ARG A 223 -10.23 -12.40 -0.26
N LEU A 224 -10.19 -11.79 -1.45
CA LEU A 224 -9.37 -10.61 -1.72
C LEU A 224 -9.86 -9.40 -0.91
N GLN A 225 -11.17 -9.22 -0.81
CA GLN A 225 -11.79 -8.17 -0.01
C GLN A 225 -11.50 -8.37 1.47
N GLU A 226 -11.59 -9.60 1.98
CA GLU A 226 -11.17 -9.93 3.35
C GLU A 226 -9.70 -9.59 3.60
N CYS A 227 -8.78 -10.05 2.73
CA CYS A 227 -7.36 -9.72 2.85
C CYS A 227 -7.10 -8.20 2.77
N LEU A 228 -7.87 -7.48 1.96
CA LEU A 228 -7.74 -6.03 1.84
C LEU A 228 -8.16 -5.32 3.12
N LEU A 229 -9.28 -5.75 3.72
CA LEU A 229 -9.75 -5.24 5.01
C LEU A 229 -8.77 -5.58 6.13
N GLU A 230 -8.18 -6.78 6.14
CA GLU A 230 -7.11 -7.16 7.08
C GLU A 230 -5.85 -6.30 6.91
N ALA A 231 -5.46 -5.99 5.67
CA ALA A 231 -4.34 -5.09 5.40
C ALA A 231 -4.60 -3.67 5.94
N PHE A 232 -5.81 -3.14 5.74
CA PHE A 232 -6.19 -1.85 6.32
C PHE A 232 -6.22 -1.91 7.85
N ALA A 233 -6.69 -3.02 8.41
CA ALA A 233 -6.72 -3.25 9.84
C ALA A 233 -5.33 -3.24 10.48
N ALA A 234 -4.34 -3.76 9.76
CA ALA A 234 -2.94 -3.74 10.16
C ALA A 234 -2.25 -2.37 9.97
N GLY A 235 -2.99 -1.33 9.57
CA GLY A 235 -2.46 0.02 9.37
C GLY A 235 -1.68 0.20 8.07
N THR A 236 -2.01 -0.58 7.04
CA THR A 236 -1.28 -0.60 5.77
C THR A 236 -2.14 -0.05 4.64
N GLU A 237 -1.55 0.45 3.55
CA GLU A 237 -2.26 1.15 2.45
C GLU A 237 -3.09 0.20 1.57
N GLY A 238 -2.90 -1.11 1.67
CA GLY A 238 -3.58 -2.11 0.84
C GLY A 238 -2.67 -3.27 0.47
N LEU A 239 -2.85 -3.81 -0.73
CA LEU A 239 -2.26 -5.05 -1.19
C LEU A 239 -1.32 -4.85 -2.38
N MET A 240 -0.16 -5.51 -2.36
CA MET A 240 0.62 -5.81 -3.55
C MET A 240 0.18 -7.16 -4.09
N LEU A 241 0.00 -7.30 -5.41
CA LEU A 241 -0.28 -8.58 -6.06
C LEU A 241 0.90 -8.93 -6.94
N LYS A 242 1.65 -9.98 -6.59
CA LYS A 242 2.85 -10.39 -7.33
C LYS A 242 2.71 -11.80 -7.89
N SER A 243 2.95 -11.99 -9.18
CA SER A 243 2.98 -13.32 -9.76
C SER A 243 4.25 -14.10 -9.35
N LEU A 244 4.07 -15.27 -8.76
CA LEU A 244 5.18 -16.13 -8.30
C LEU A 244 6.11 -16.63 -9.41
N ALA A 245 5.63 -16.76 -10.64
CA ALA A 245 6.41 -17.29 -11.77
C ALA A 245 7.31 -16.22 -12.44
N THR A 246 7.42 -15.02 -11.87
CA THR A 246 8.04 -13.88 -12.55
C THR A 246 9.43 -13.56 -12.03
N LYS A 247 10.31 -13.18 -12.96
CA LYS A 247 11.66 -12.69 -12.68
C LYS A 247 11.62 -11.29 -12.07
N TYR A 248 12.75 -10.85 -11.53
CA TYR A 248 12.91 -9.47 -11.10
C TYR A 248 13.49 -8.66 -12.26
N GLU A 249 12.79 -7.60 -12.68
CA GLU A 249 13.22 -6.72 -13.77
C GLU A 249 13.54 -5.32 -13.22
N PRO A 250 14.81 -5.02 -12.90
CA PRO A 250 15.20 -3.71 -12.38
C PRO A 250 14.82 -2.60 -13.37
N SER A 251 14.38 -1.46 -12.84
CA SER A 251 14.04 -0.26 -13.61
C SER A 251 12.92 -0.41 -14.65
N ARG A 252 12.24 -1.56 -14.69
CA ARG A 252 11.10 -1.81 -15.57
C ARG A 252 9.81 -1.83 -14.76
N ARG A 253 8.79 -1.12 -15.26
CA ARG A 253 7.43 -1.26 -14.77
C ARG A 253 6.78 -2.45 -15.48
N SER A 254 6.62 -3.56 -14.77
CA SER A 254 5.96 -4.76 -15.27
C SER A 254 4.54 -4.88 -14.72
N ASP A 255 3.67 -5.55 -15.45
CA ASP A 255 2.27 -5.81 -15.03
C ASP A 255 2.18 -7.03 -14.10
N HIS A 256 3.33 -7.53 -13.63
CA HIS A 256 3.43 -8.68 -12.74
C HIS A 256 3.21 -8.30 -11.27
N TRP A 257 3.38 -7.01 -10.95
CA TRP A 257 3.28 -6.44 -9.61
C TRP A 257 2.21 -5.35 -9.62
N LEU A 258 1.00 -5.70 -9.20
CA LEU A 258 -0.11 -4.76 -9.13
C LEU A 258 -0.27 -4.22 -7.71
N LYS A 259 -0.79 -3.01 -7.60
CA LYS A 259 -1.11 -2.37 -6.31
C LYS A 259 -2.61 -2.24 -6.24
N LEU A 260 -3.23 -2.79 -5.20
CA LEU A 260 -4.63 -2.59 -4.87
C LEU A 260 -4.69 -1.79 -3.57
N LYS A 261 -5.06 -0.52 -3.68
CA LYS A 261 -5.11 0.42 -2.54
C LYS A 261 -6.55 0.78 -2.21
N ARG A 262 -6.76 1.25 -0.98
CA ARG A 262 -8.07 1.71 -0.52
C ARG A 262 -8.71 2.73 -1.45
N ASP A 263 -7.91 3.68 -1.96
CA ASP A 263 -8.40 4.75 -2.86
C ASP A 263 -8.82 4.27 -4.25
N TYR A 264 -8.57 3.00 -4.58
CA TYR A 264 -8.97 2.40 -5.87
C TYR A 264 -10.32 1.70 -5.82
N CYS A 265 -10.81 1.37 -4.62
CA CYS A 265 -12.05 0.64 -4.44
C CYS A 265 -13.23 1.62 -4.32
N GLU A 266 -14.25 1.43 -5.15
CA GLU A 266 -15.49 2.20 -5.08
C GLU A 266 -16.17 2.00 -3.71
N GLY A 267 -16.73 3.08 -3.14
CA GLY A 267 -17.40 3.05 -1.84
C GLY A 267 -16.48 2.94 -0.60
N LEU A 268 -15.18 2.74 -0.77
CA LEU A 268 -14.21 2.60 0.34
C LEU A 268 -13.32 3.83 0.55
N HIS A 269 -13.42 4.83 -0.32
CA HIS A 269 -12.68 6.07 -0.27
C HIS A 269 -13.58 7.25 0.09
N ASP A 270 -13.07 8.12 0.97
CA ASP A 270 -13.73 9.36 1.31
C ASP A 270 -13.34 10.44 0.28
N THR A 271 -14.29 11.29 -0.13
CA THR A 271 -14.05 12.42 -1.04
C THR A 271 -14.26 13.73 -0.31
N LEU A 272 -13.58 14.77 -0.77
CA LEU A 272 -13.70 16.14 -0.28
C LEU A 272 -14.15 17.02 -1.44
N ASP A 273 -15.13 17.87 -1.21
CA ASP A 273 -15.50 18.95 -2.13
C ASP A 273 -14.65 20.18 -1.77
N LEU A 274 -13.66 20.50 -2.59
CA LEU A 274 -12.67 21.54 -2.29
C LEU A 274 -12.71 22.68 -3.30
N VAL A 275 -12.52 23.90 -2.83
CA VAL A 275 -12.49 25.12 -3.64
C VAL A 275 -11.14 25.30 -4.30
N VAL A 276 -11.11 25.62 -5.59
CA VAL A 276 -9.87 25.99 -6.28
C VAL A 276 -9.54 27.46 -6.01
N ILE A 277 -8.40 27.73 -5.37
CA ILE A 277 -8.00 29.10 -4.98
C ILE A 277 -6.73 29.61 -5.65
N GLY A 278 -5.98 28.75 -6.34
CA GLY A 278 -4.78 29.14 -7.10
C GLY A 278 -4.17 27.96 -7.87
N ALA A 279 -3.11 28.21 -8.63
CA ALA A 279 -2.34 27.18 -9.33
C ALA A 279 -0.91 27.61 -9.66
N TRP A 280 -0.09 26.63 -10.03
CA TRP A 280 1.23 26.82 -10.61
C TRP A 280 1.21 26.51 -12.11
N TRP A 281 2.19 27.02 -12.85
CA TRP A 281 2.42 26.61 -14.23
C TRP A 281 3.01 25.20 -14.27
N GLY A 282 2.39 24.34 -15.08
CA GLY A 282 2.82 22.98 -15.26
C GLY A 282 4.19 22.88 -15.95
N ASN A 283 4.88 21.77 -15.68
CA ASN A 283 6.18 21.45 -16.28
C ASN A 283 6.07 20.27 -17.26
N GLY A 284 7.04 20.17 -18.18
CA GLY A 284 7.14 19.05 -19.13
C GLY A 284 5.90 18.94 -20.03
N ARG A 285 5.20 17.79 -19.99
CA ARG A 285 3.95 17.57 -20.74
C ARG A 285 2.87 18.62 -20.45
N LYS A 286 2.86 19.16 -19.23
CA LYS A 286 1.82 20.11 -18.77
C LYS A 286 2.27 21.57 -18.91
N ALA A 287 3.38 21.81 -19.62
CA ALA A 287 3.84 23.16 -19.91
C ALA A 287 2.74 23.98 -20.60
N GLY A 288 2.48 25.17 -20.08
CA GLY A 288 1.42 26.06 -20.56
C GLY A 288 0.02 25.79 -20.01
N TRP A 289 -0.16 24.78 -19.15
CA TRP A 289 -1.41 24.55 -18.41
C TRP A 289 -1.19 24.73 -16.90
N TYR A 290 -2.26 25.04 -16.18
CA TYR A 290 -2.24 25.06 -14.72
C TYR A 290 -2.10 23.64 -14.14
N SER A 291 -1.05 23.41 -13.33
CA SER A 291 -0.83 22.18 -12.56
C SER A 291 0.42 22.33 -11.67
N PRO A 292 0.36 22.07 -10.36
CA PRO A 292 -0.84 21.69 -9.59
C PRO A 292 -1.83 22.84 -9.38
N TYR A 293 -3.05 22.48 -8.96
CA TYR A 293 -4.07 23.39 -8.43
C TYR A 293 -4.02 23.39 -6.90
N LEU A 294 -4.12 24.56 -6.28
CA LEU A 294 -4.24 24.73 -4.84
C LEU A 294 -5.71 24.63 -4.44
N MET A 295 -6.01 23.63 -3.61
CA MET A 295 -7.37 23.30 -3.16
C MET A 295 -7.57 23.71 -1.70
N ALA A 296 -8.73 24.26 -1.36
CA ALA A 296 -9.07 24.74 -0.02
C ALA A 296 -10.43 24.22 0.47
N ALA A 297 -10.53 24.06 1.79
CA ALA A 297 -11.76 23.80 2.52
C ALA A 297 -12.32 25.11 3.06
N TYR A 298 -13.61 25.13 3.37
CA TYR A 298 -14.26 26.30 3.96
C TYR A 298 -14.31 26.19 5.49
N ASP A 299 -14.01 27.27 6.21
CA ASP A 299 -14.20 27.35 7.65
C ASP A 299 -15.33 28.32 7.98
N PRO A 300 -16.52 27.84 8.34
CA PRO A 300 -17.67 28.71 8.60
C PRO A 300 -17.51 29.55 9.88
N GLU A 301 -16.59 29.21 10.79
CA GLU A 301 -16.38 30.00 12.01
C GLU A 301 -15.52 31.24 11.76
N THR A 302 -14.53 31.12 10.88
CA THR A 302 -13.64 32.23 10.51
C THR A 302 -14.00 32.88 9.17
N GLU A 303 -14.93 32.28 8.43
CA GLU A 303 -15.30 32.64 7.05
C GLU A 303 -14.09 32.62 6.10
N GLU A 304 -13.12 31.73 6.36
CA GLU A 304 -11.88 31.59 5.59
C GLU A 304 -11.90 30.38 4.66
N LEU A 305 -11.18 30.47 3.53
CA LEU A 305 -10.81 29.32 2.71
C LEU A 305 -9.40 28.85 3.09
N GLN A 306 -9.32 27.67 3.69
CA GLN A 306 -8.10 27.12 4.25
C GLN A 306 -7.51 26.05 3.32
N SER A 307 -6.27 26.23 2.88
CA SER A 307 -5.63 25.27 1.96
C SER A 307 -5.54 23.86 2.56
N VAL A 308 -5.77 22.85 1.72
CA VAL A 308 -5.77 21.42 2.05
C VAL A 308 -4.71 20.66 1.24
N CYS A 309 -4.62 20.89 -0.08
CA CYS A 309 -3.68 20.14 -0.90
C CYS A 309 -3.34 20.82 -2.22
N ARG A 310 -2.27 20.32 -2.84
CA ARG A 310 -1.95 20.56 -4.25
C ARG A 310 -2.43 19.38 -5.10
N CYS A 311 -3.43 19.59 -5.95
CA CYS A 311 -3.95 18.55 -6.83
C CYS A 311 -3.28 18.60 -8.21
N MET A 312 -2.61 17.51 -8.61
CA MET A 312 -1.88 17.42 -9.89
C MET A 312 -2.32 16.24 -10.77
N SER A 313 -3.32 15.47 -10.37
CA SER A 313 -3.70 14.24 -11.07
C SER A 313 -5.22 14.06 -11.11
N GLY A 314 -5.71 13.19 -12.00
CA GLY A 314 -7.15 12.98 -12.24
C GLY A 314 -7.71 13.74 -13.44
N PHE A 315 -6.88 14.53 -14.12
CA PHE A 315 -7.30 15.39 -15.22
C PHE A 315 -7.00 14.78 -16.59
N THR A 316 -7.89 15.02 -17.55
CA THR A 316 -7.66 14.73 -18.97
C THR A 316 -7.00 15.92 -19.67
N ASP A 317 -6.42 15.73 -20.86
CA ASP A 317 -5.85 16.85 -21.63
C ASP A 317 -6.94 17.84 -22.08
N ALA A 318 -8.17 17.36 -22.32
CA ALA A 318 -9.31 18.22 -22.61
C ALA A 318 -9.63 19.13 -21.42
N PHE A 319 -9.64 18.55 -20.20
CA PHE A 319 -9.85 19.31 -18.97
C PHE A 319 -8.79 20.40 -18.79
N TYR A 320 -7.51 20.11 -19.03
CA TYR A 320 -6.46 21.11 -18.86
C TYR A 320 -6.63 22.34 -19.76
N LYS A 321 -7.05 22.14 -21.02
CA LYS A 321 -7.31 23.23 -21.96
C LYS A 321 -8.51 24.08 -21.53
N ASP A 322 -9.59 23.40 -21.21
CA ASP A 322 -10.85 24.00 -20.80
C ASP A 322 -10.74 24.76 -19.45
N SER A 323 -10.02 24.19 -18.49
CA SER A 323 -9.72 24.86 -17.20
C SER A 323 -8.76 26.03 -17.35
N LEU A 324 -7.83 26.02 -18.32
CA LEU A 324 -7.01 27.19 -18.61
C LEU A 324 -7.90 28.37 -19.03
N ASP A 325 -8.84 28.16 -19.95
CA ASP A 325 -9.74 29.20 -20.43
C ASP A 325 -10.67 29.72 -19.31
N ARG A 326 -11.33 28.81 -18.57
CA ARG A 326 -12.24 29.17 -17.48
C ARG A 326 -11.55 29.88 -16.32
N LEU A 327 -10.48 29.31 -15.78
CA LEU A 327 -9.82 29.84 -14.58
C LEU A 327 -8.98 31.07 -14.90
N SER A 328 -8.50 31.23 -16.13
CA SER A 328 -7.83 32.48 -16.56
C SER A 328 -8.77 33.69 -16.41
N ALA A 329 -10.08 33.50 -16.58
CA ALA A 329 -11.08 34.57 -16.39
C ALA A 329 -11.33 34.94 -14.91
N THR A 330 -10.87 34.11 -13.97
CA THR A 330 -11.01 34.35 -12.52
C THR A 330 -9.70 34.74 -11.86
N VAL A 331 -8.64 34.98 -12.62
CA VAL A 331 -7.33 35.36 -12.06
C VAL A 331 -7.43 36.68 -11.30
N ILE A 332 -6.87 36.66 -10.09
CA ILE A 332 -6.73 37.84 -9.24
C ILE A 332 -5.24 38.15 -9.05
N PRO A 333 -4.86 39.43 -8.91
CA PRO A 333 -3.45 39.82 -8.86
C PRO A 333 -2.76 39.36 -7.57
N GLU A 334 -3.50 39.25 -6.46
CA GLU A 334 -2.96 38.94 -5.15
C GLU A 334 -3.90 38.00 -4.36
N LYS A 335 -3.32 37.32 -3.37
CA LYS A 335 -4.03 36.44 -2.44
C LYS A 335 -5.14 37.23 -1.71
N ARG A 336 -6.37 36.71 -1.67
CA ARG A 336 -7.44 37.30 -0.86
C ARG A 336 -7.12 37.20 0.64
N PRO A 337 -7.52 38.18 1.48
CA PRO A 337 -7.27 38.13 2.92
C PRO A 337 -7.85 36.88 3.61
N TYR A 338 -9.02 36.40 3.15
CA TYR A 338 -9.68 35.21 3.69
C TYR A 338 -9.11 33.89 3.13
N TYR A 339 -8.05 33.91 2.31
CA TYR A 339 -7.34 32.70 1.90
C TYR A 339 -6.21 32.39 2.89
N ARG A 340 -6.39 31.32 3.66
CA ARG A 340 -5.45 30.89 4.69
C ARG A 340 -4.55 29.76 4.17
N THR A 341 -3.33 30.13 3.83
CA THR A 341 -2.32 29.22 3.30
C THR A 341 -0.92 29.84 3.41
N ASP A 342 0.07 28.97 3.62
CA ASP A 342 1.50 29.32 3.49
C ASP A 342 2.04 28.94 2.10
N GLU A 343 1.17 28.44 1.21
CA GLU A 343 1.51 28.15 -0.17
C GLU A 343 1.61 29.42 -1.01
N GLN A 344 2.54 29.41 -1.97
CA GLN A 344 2.71 30.49 -2.93
C GLN A 344 2.53 29.95 -4.36
N PRO A 345 1.28 29.86 -4.86
CA PRO A 345 0.99 29.61 -6.27
C PRO A 345 1.50 30.74 -7.17
N ASP A 346 1.77 30.40 -8.42
CA ASP A 346 2.14 31.37 -9.47
C ASP A 346 0.95 32.26 -9.85
N VAL A 347 -0.27 31.72 -9.72
CA VAL A 347 -1.52 32.37 -10.10
C VAL A 347 -2.56 32.16 -8.99
N TRP A 348 -3.20 33.25 -8.56
CA TRP A 348 -4.33 33.23 -7.65
C TRP A 348 -5.65 33.30 -8.42
N PHE A 349 -6.66 32.58 -7.94
CA PHE A 349 -8.00 32.61 -8.52
C PHE A 349 -9.02 33.17 -7.53
N ASP A 350 -10.01 33.89 -8.05
CA ASP A 350 -11.25 34.20 -7.35
C ASP A 350 -12.01 32.89 -7.09
N ALA A 351 -12.35 32.63 -5.83
CA ALA A 351 -12.95 31.37 -5.39
C ALA A 351 -14.37 31.23 -5.97
N ARG A 352 -14.52 30.35 -6.96
CA ARG A 352 -15.80 30.10 -7.64
C ARG A 352 -16.10 28.64 -7.89
N GLU A 353 -15.08 27.86 -8.25
CA GLU A 353 -15.26 26.46 -8.58
C GLU A 353 -14.96 25.56 -7.37
N VAL A 354 -15.87 24.60 -7.14
CA VAL A 354 -15.70 23.51 -6.17
C VAL A 354 -15.48 22.22 -6.93
N TRP A 355 -14.45 21.46 -6.58
CA TRP A 355 -14.10 20.21 -7.22
C TRP A 355 -14.16 19.07 -6.22
N GLU A 356 -14.69 17.93 -6.66
CA GLU A 356 -14.65 16.69 -5.89
C GLU A 356 -13.26 16.06 -6.03
N ILE A 357 -12.54 15.99 -4.92
CA ILE A 357 -11.18 15.47 -4.81
C ILE A 357 -11.19 14.25 -3.91
N ARG A 358 -10.64 13.14 -4.39
CA ARG A 358 -10.31 11.98 -3.54
C ARG A 358 -8.85 12.02 -3.12
N GLY A 359 -8.52 11.40 -2.00
CA GLY A 359 -7.15 11.12 -1.61
C GLY A 359 -7.03 9.78 -0.90
N ALA A 360 -5.80 9.44 -0.51
CA ALA A 360 -5.53 8.22 0.23
C ALA A 360 -5.86 8.40 1.72
N ASP A 361 -5.27 9.41 2.36
CA ASP A 361 -5.41 9.67 3.79
C ASP A 361 -5.22 11.17 4.09
N LEU A 362 -5.67 11.62 5.26
CA LEU A 362 -5.45 12.96 5.78
C LEU A 362 -4.23 12.99 6.72
N THR A 363 -3.37 14.00 6.57
CA THR A 363 -2.11 14.09 7.33
C THR A 363 -1.91 15.45 7.96
N LEU A 364 -1.28 15.51 9.15
CA LEU A 364 -0.78 16.78 9.67
C LEU A 364 0.18 17.42 8.65
N SER A 365 -0.09 18.67 8.30
CA SER A 365 0.64 19.43 7.31
C SER A 365 1.27 20.67 7.95
N PRO A 366 2.56 20.94 7.73
CA PRO A 366 3.17 22.19 8.17
C PRO A 366 2.76 23.39 7.30
N VAL A 367 2.37 23.16 6.04
CA VAL A 367 2.11 24.22 5.04
C VAL A 367 0.62 24.48 4.82
N HIS A 368 -0.18 23.42 4.82
CA HIS A 368 -1.64 23.53 4.66
C HIS A 368 -2.29 23.88 6.00
N LYS A 369 -3.37 24.67 5.95
CA LYS A 369 -3.96 25.32 7.14
C LYS A 369 -5.38 24.88 7.45
N ALA A 370 -5.95 23.97 6.65
CA ALA A 370 -7.26 23.40 6.95
C ALA A 370 -7.27 22.78 8.35
N ALA A 371 -8.28 23.12 9.14
CA ALA A 371 -8.47 22.58 10.49
C ALA A 371 -7.31 22.82 11.48
N VAL A 372 -6.47 23.83 11.22
CA VAL A 372 -5.48 24.30 12.22
C VAL A 372 -6.19 24.73 13.50
N GLY A 373 -5.62 24.39 14.67
CA GLY A 373 -6.23 24.62 15.98
C GLY A 373 -7.28 23.57 16.39
N ARG A 374 -7.76 22.73 15.47
CA ARG A 374 -8.76 21.68 15.78
C ARG A 374 -8.14 20.32 16.08
N VAL A 375 -7.13 19.93 15.31
CA VAL A 375 -6.40 18.66 15.51
C VAL A 375 -5.01 18.88 16.09
N SER A 376 -4.34 19.96 15.66
CA SER A 376 -3.04 20.40 16.17
C SER A 376 -3.07 21.92 16.30
N GLU A 377 -2.53 22.45 17.39
CA GLU A 377 -2.49 23.90 17.64
C GLU A 377 -1.75 24.67 16.53
N GLU A 378 -0.67 24.09 16.00
CA GLU A 378 0.22 24.77 15.04
C GLU A 378 0.10 24.26 13.60
N ARG A 379 -0.30 23.00 13.40
CA ARG A 379 -0.32 22.35 12.08
C ARG A 379 -1.75 22.19 11.57
N GLY A 380 -1.95 22.46 10.29
CA GLY A 380 -3.21 22.13 9.61
C GLY A 380 -3.22 20.68 9.13
N ILE A 381 -4.21 20.35 8.32
CA ILE A 381 -4.41 19.03 7.74
C ILE A 381 -4.25 19.14 6.21
N GLY A 382 -3.53 18.18 5.64
CA GLY A 382 -3.39 18.02 4.21
C GLY A 382 -3.89 16.68 3.69
N LEU A 383 -4.28 16.65 2.41
CA LEU A 383 -4.72 15.43 1.74
C LEU A 383 -3.57 14.77 0.99
N ARG A 384 -3.32 13.48 1.25
CA ARG A 384 -2.28 12.70 0.57
C ARG A 384 -2.81 12.09 -0.72
N PHE A 385 -1.99 12.15 -1.77
CA PHE A 385 -2.31 11.67 -3.13
C PHE A 385 -3.64 12.20 -3.69
N PRO A 386 -3.86 13.53 -3.67
CA PRO A 386 -5.09 14.11 -4.19
C PRO A 386 -5.27 13.79 -5.68
N ARG A 387 -6.48 13.39 -6.04
CA ARG A 387 -6.92 13.16 -7.41
C ARG A 387 -8.26 13.82 -7.64
N PHE A 388 -8.32 14.63 -8.69
CA PHE A 388 -9.57 15.17 -9.19
C PHE A 388 -10.49 14.05 -9.69
N LEU A 389 -11.77 14.18 -9.36
CA LEU A 389 -12.85 13.34 -9.88
C LEU A 389 -13.71 14.13 -10.87
N ARG A 390 -14.31 15.23 -10.40
CA ARG A 390 -15.24 16.06 -11.19
C ARG A 390 -15.38 17.47 -10.62
N ILE A 391 -15.92 18.38 -11.43
CA ILE A 391 -16.39 19.70 -10.97
C ILE A 391 -17.76 19.52 -10.32
N ARG A 392 -18.01 20.24 -9.23
CA ARG A 392 -19.29 20.32 -8.52
C ARG A 392 -20.01 21.61 -8.90
N GLU A 393 -20.68 21.57 -10.04
CA GLU A 393 -21.49 22.71 -10.53
C GLU A 393 -22.69 23.01 -9.62
N ASP A 394 -23.06 22.05 -8.77
CA ASP A 394 -24.15 22.12 -7.81
C ASP A 394 -23.75 22.77 -6.47
N LYS A 395 -22.49 23.18 -6.31
CA LYS A 395 -21.96 23.72 -5.04
C LYS A 395 -21.26 25.06 -5.22
N GLY A 396 -21.52 26.00 -4.31
CA GLY A 396 -20.71 27.20 -4.14
C GLY A 396 -19.53 26.99 -3.18
N PRO A 397 -18.57 27.93 -3.11
CA PRO A 397 -17.44 27.86 -2.18
C PRO A 397 -17.82 27.66 -0.72
N GLU A 398 -18.96 28.21 -0.28
CA GLU A 398 -19.48 28.08 1.09
C GLU A 398 -20.07 26.67 1.38
N ASP A 399 -20.43 25.92 0.33
CA ASP A 399 -20.93 24.53 0.40
C ASP A 399 -19.81 23.47 0.31
N ALA A 400 -18.56 23.93 0.25
CA ALA A 400 -17.38 23.08 0.24
C ALA A 400 -17.24 22.31 1.56
N THR A 401 -16.45 21.25 1.55
CA THR A 401 -16.13 20.50 2.76
C THR A 401 -15.51 21.42 3.81
N THR A 402 -15.99 21.30 5.05
CA THR A 402 -15.61 22.22 6.11
C THR A 402 -14.34 21.80 6.85
N ALA A 403 -13.67 22.75 7.51
CA ALA A 403 -12.53 22.46 8.39
C ALA A 403 -12.89 21.47 9.51
N GLU A 404 -14.11 21.55 10.06
CA GLU A 404 -14.61 20.60 11.06
C GLU A 404 -14.77 19.19 10.48
N GLN A 405 -15.40 19.06 9.30
CA GLN A 405 -15.54 17.77 8.62
C GLN A 405 -14.17 17.13 8.34
N ILE A 406 -13.17 17.92 7.94
CA ILE A 406 -11.80 17.41 7.75
C ILE A 406 -11.20 16.91 9.07
N ALA A 407 -11.41 17.62 10.18
CA ALA A 407 -10.94 17.18 11.50
C ALA A 407 -11.61 15.87 11.94
N GLU A 408 -12.93 15.75 11.74
CA GLU A 408 -13.69 14.53 12.03
C GLU A 408 -13.18 13.34 11.22
N MET A 409 -12.99 13.53 9.91
CA MET A 409 -12.44 12.51 9.02
C MET A 409 -11.02 12.09 9.45
N PHE A 410 -10.18 13.04 9.87
CA PHE A 410 -8.84 12.77 10.39
C PHE A 410 -8.87 11.92 11.66
N HIS A 411 -9.79 12.18 12.60
CA HIS A 411 -9.92 11.34 13.79
C HIS A 411 -10.52 9.96 13.46
N ALA A 412 -11.49 9.89 12.55
CA ALA A 412 -12.11 8.65 12.12
C ALA A 412 -11.09 7.72 11.43
N GLN A 413 -10.15 8.27 10.64
CA GLN A 413 -9.08 7.47 10.03
C GLN A 413 -8.18 6.81 11.09
N THR A 414 -7.92 7.52 12.20
CA THR A 414 -7.04 7.06 13.28
C THR A 414 -7.71 5.95 14.09
N ARG A 415 -9.00 6.13 14.41
CA ARG A 415 -9.81 5.13 15.13
C ARG A 415 -10.00 3.84 14.33
N LYS A 416 -10.18 3.92 13.00
CA LYS A 416 -10.28 2.73 12.14
C LYS A 416 -9.03 1.84 12.25
N VAL A 417 -7.84 2.43 12.39
CA VAL A 417 -6.58 1.67 12.61
C VAL A 417 -6.56 1.03 14.01
N GLU A 418 -7.12 1.67 15.04
CA GLU A 418 -7.19 1.13 16.41
C GLU A 418 -8.18 -0.03 16.56
N THR A 419 -9.43 0.18 16.14
CA THR A 419 -10.51 -0.81 16.29
C THR A 419 -10.18 -2.08 15.51
N ALA A 420 -9.63 -1.93 14.31
CA ALA A 420 -9.30 -3.07 13.48
C ALA A 420 -8.13 -3.91 14.05
N GLY A 421 -7.17 -3.29 14.74
CA GLY A 421 -6.16 -3.99 15.53
C GLY A 421 -6.73 -4.83 16.67
N GLN A 422 -7.78 -4.33 17.36
CA GLN A 422 -8.46 -5.06 18.43
C GLN A 422 -9.23 -6.29 17.92
N HIS A 423 -9.92 -6.15 16.78
CA HIS A 423 -10.62 -7.28 16.14
C HIS A 423 -9.65 -8.35 15.66
N LEU A 424 -8.49 -7.98 15.12
CA LEU A 424 -7.45 -8.93 14.69
C LEU A 424 -6.85 -9.68 15.89
N ALA A 425 -6.53 -8.98 16.98
CA ALA A 425 -6.05 -9.58 18.21
C ALA A 425 -7.08 -10.52 18.86
N ALA A 426 -8.38 -10.21 18.74
CA ALA A 426 -9.46 -11.09 19.18
C ALA A 426 -9.54 -12.36 18.30
N ARG A 427 -9.49 -12.21 16.96
CA ARG A 427 -9.59 -13.33 16.02
C ARG A 427 -8.35 -14.24 16.06
N GLN A 428 -7.15 -13.70 16.23
CA GLN A 428 -5.93 -14.50 16.43
C GLN A 428 -6.00 -15.34 17.71
N ARG A 429 -6.56 -14.78 18.79
CA ARG A 429 -6.85 -15.54 20.02
C ARG A 429 -7.87 -16.66 19.75
N THR A 430 -8.92 -16.39 18.99
CA THR A 430 -9.91 -17.42 18.61
C THR A 430 -9.29 -18.53 17.75
N LEU A 431 -8.43 -18.19 16.78
CA LEU A 431 -7.76 -19.16 15.91
C LEU A 431 -6.71 -20.00 16.66
N GLN A 432 -5.96 -19.39 17.58
CA GLN A 432 -5.03 -20.11 18.46
C GLN A 432 -5.79 -21.07 19.41
N GLN A 433 -6.94 -20.65 19.93
CA GLN A 433 -7.81 -21.50 20.75
C GLN A 433 -8.45 -22.63 19.95
N ALA A 434 -8.85 -22.38 18.70
CA ALA A 434 -9.37 -23.41 17.78
C ALA A 434 -8.29 -24.43 17.39
N GLY A 435 -7.04 -24.00 17.15
CA GLY A 435 -5.90 -24.89 16.91
C GLY A 435 -5.49 -25.72 18.13
N ALA A 436 -5.57 -25.13 19.33
CA ALA A 436 -5.37 -25.84 20.59
C ALA A 436 -6.51 -26.83 20.91
N ALA A 437 -7.74 -26.54 20.46
CA ALA A 437 -8.87 -27.45 20.58
C ALA A 437 -8.78 -28.62 19.59
N ALA A 438 -8.31 -28.39 18.37
CA ALA A 438 -8.09 -29.45 17.37
C ALA A 438 -6.98 -30.43 17.77
N THR A 439 -5.94 -29.96 18.47
CA THR A 439 -4.88 -30.82 19.04
C THR A 439 -5.32 -31.57 20.30
N LYS A 440 -6.31 -31.06 21.06
CA LYS A 440 -6.93 -31.76 22.19
C LYS A 440 -8.05 -32.73 21.80
N ALA A 441 -8.67 -32.56 20.62
CA ALA A 441 -9.71 -33.46 20.11
C ALA A 441 -9.15 -34.75 19.46
N GLY A 442 -7.83 -34.84 19.26
CA GLY A 442 -7.13 -36.07 18.87
C GLY A 442 -6.85 -36.99 20.06
N GLY A 443 -7.88 -37.62 20.61
CA GLY A 443 -7.75 -38.74 21.56
C GLY A 443 -7.53 -40.10 20.85
N PRO A 444 -6.98 -41.12 21.55
CA PRO A 444 -6.15 -42.17 20.96
C PRO A 444 -6.92 -43.33 20.30
N GLY A 445 -6.39 -43.89 19.21
CA GLY A 445 -6.90 -45.14 18.64
C GLY A 445 -6.14 -45.68 17.41
N ALA A 446 -5.25 -46.65 17.66
CA ALA A 446 -4.81 -47.77 16.80
C ALA A 446 -3.88 -47.54 15.57
N GLY A 447 -2.58 -47.38 15.88
CA GLY A 447 -1.47 -48.29 15.53
C GLY A 447 -1.29 -48.91 14.13
N ALA A 448 -0.13 -48.63 13.51
CA ALA A 448 0.86 -49.64 13.07
C ALA A 448 2.17 -48.97 12.60
N GLY A 449 3.33 -49.48 13.07
CA GLY A 449 4.62 -49.24 12.43
C GLY A 449 5.68 -48.52 13.26
N GLN A 450 6.08 -49.07 14.41
CA GLN A 450 7.29 -48.66 15.12
C GLN A 450 8.44 -49.58 14.71
N ALA A 451 9.52 -49.01 14.17
CA ALA A 451 10.84 -49.64 14.11
C ALA A 451 11.82 -48.84 14.98
N VAL A 452 12.58 -49.60 15.75
CA VAL A 452 13.33 -49.24 16.95
C VAL A 452 14.74 -48.75 16.61
N ALA A 453 15.23 -47.75 17.33
CA ALA A 453 16.64 -47.71 17.76
C ALA A 453 16.80 -46.84 19.01
N ARG A 454 17.19 -47.51 20.11
CA ARG A 454 17.51 -46.95 21.43
C ARG A 454 18.90 -46.31 21.43
N GLY A 455 19.12 -45.34 22.32
CA GLY A 455 20.44 -44.88 22.72
C GLY A 455 20.35 -43.98 23.95
N ALA A 456 20.70 -44.53 25.11
CA ALA A 456 20.58 -43.93 26.43
C ALA A 456 21.69 -42.91 26.74
N ALA A 457 21.38 -41.90 27.57
CA ALA A 457 22.22 -41.47 28.68
C ALA A 457 21.39 -40.57 29.62
N ARG A 458 21.19 -41.05 30.86
CA ARG A 458 20.82 -40.24 32.02
C ARG A 458 22.11 -39.65 32.61
N ALA A 459 22.02 -38.41 33.09
CA ALA A 459 22.82 -37.96 34.23
C ALA A 459 21.90 -37.09 35.10
N ASP A 460 21.76 -37.54 36.35
CA ASP A 460 21.08 -36.89 37.46
C ASP A 460 21.83 -35.63 37.91
N VAL A 461 21.13 -34.69 38.57
CA VAL A 461 21.41 -34.20 39.94
C VAL A 461 20.67 -32.87 40.20
N GLU A 462 19.91 -32.91 41.29
CA GLU A 462 19.44 -31.90 42.26
C GLU A 462 20.00 -30.46 42.11
N GLY A 463 19.23 -29.39 42.28
CA GLY A 463 18.45 -29.06 43.48
C GLY A 463 19.28 -28.16 44.41
N GLY A 464 18.91 -26.89 44.59
CA GLY A 464 19.61 -26.01 45.53
C GLY A 464 19.20 -24.53 45.46
N SER A 465 18.18 -24.18 46.24
CA SER A 465 17.86 -22.81 46.67
C SER A 465 18.81 -22.37 47.78
N VAL A 466 19.31 -21.13 47.81
CA VAL A 466 19.63 -20.37 49.05
C VAL A 466 19.59 -18.86 48.75
N GLU A 467 19.02 -18.13 49.72
CA GLU A 467 18.84 -16.68 49.86
C GLU A 467 20.12 -15.91 50.26
N GLY A 468 20.10 -14.59 50.01
CA GLY A 468 20.51 -13.56 50.98
C GLY A 468 22.00 -13.24 51.15
N SER A 469 22.39 -11.99 50.92
CA SER A 469 22.69 -11.02 52.00
C SER A 469 23.43 -9.77 51.48
N ASP A 470 23.07 -8.65 52.09
CA ASP A 470 23.61 -7.30 51.97
C ASP A 470 25.13 -7.14 52.16
N ALA A 471 25.70 -6.07 51.60
CA ALA A 471 26.76 -5.28 52.24
C ALA A 471 26.97 -3.93 51.52
N GLU A 472 26.88 -2.86 52.30
CA GLU A 472 27.22 -1.47 52.03
C GLU A 472 28.74 -1.22 51.98
N SER A 473 29.16 -0.13 51.30
CA SER A 473 30.16 0.88 51.73
C SER A 473 30.54 1.72 50.51
N GLU A 474 30.15 3.00 50.42
CA GLU A 474 30.92 4.19 50.85
C GLU A 474 32.23 4.42 50.07
N GLY A 475 32.37 5.65 49.56
CA GLY A 475 33.55 6.13 48.83
C GLY A 475 33.27 7.44 48.10
N GLU A 476 33.25 8.53 48.88
CA GLU A 476 33.32 9.93 48.44
C GLU A 476 34.60 10.18 47.60
N GLU A 477 34.53 11.13 46.64
CA GLU A 477 35.42 12.30 46.65
C GLU A 477 35.03 13.29 45.53
N GLU A 478 34.87 14.53 45.96
CA GLU A 478 34.68 15.74 45.17
C GLU A 478 35.99 16.12 44.45
N GLU A 479 35.90 16.71 43.25
CA GLU A 479 36.80 17.83 42.93
C GLU A 479 36.10 18.85 42.03
N GLU A 480 36.22 20.09 42.48
CA GLU A 480 35.63 21.33 41.99
C GLU A 480 36.41 21.95 40.82
N ALA A 481 35.72 22.90 40.18
CA ALA A 481 36.24 24.15 39.61
C ALA A 481 36.83 24.16 38.17
N GLY A 482 36.32 25.12 37.39
CA GLY A 482 37.02 25.63 36.21
C GLY A 482 36.16 26.39 35.20
N ALA A 483 35.60 27.54 35.60
CA ALA A 483 34.98 28.50 34.69
C ALA A 483 36.03 29.32 33.90
N SER A 484 35.74 29.62 32.63
CA SER A 484 36.28 30.72 31.78
C SER A 484 35.71 30.49 30.37
N SER A 485 34.71 31.22 29.85
CA SER A 485 34.64 32.64 29.44
C SER A 485 35.61 33.03 28.31
N ASP A 486 35.00 33.63 27.27
CA ASP A 486 35.55 34.50 26.20
C ASP A 486 36.23 33.80 25.02
N ALA A 487 36.17 34.27 23.77
CA ALA A 487 35.32 35.23 23.05
C ALA A 487 35.72 35.12 21.56
N GLU A 488 34.75 35.18 20.65
CA GLU A 488 34.69 35.90 19.35
C GLU A 488 33.76 35.22 18.35
#